data_AF-A0A2G5VRS9-F1
#
_entry.id   AF-A0A2G5VRS9-F1
#
_cell.length_a   1.000
_cell.length_b   1.000
_cell.length_c   1.000
_cell.angle_alpha   90.00
_cell.angle_beta   90.00
_cell.angle_gamma   90.00
#
_symmetry.space_group_name_H-M   'P 1'
#
loop_
_entity.id
_entity.type
_entity.pdbx_description
1 polymer ?
#
loop_
_entity_poly.entity_id
_entity_poly.type
_entity_poly.pdbx_seq_one_letter_code
_entity_poly.pdbx_strand_id
1 'polypeptide(L)'
;MSSSSTISNRTRIPLLQFPQLVRDEVFEYWDIFEIYQFSTLSKVTKSISKNMKKTKTSMTLTPFGEYHQISLEAKEEERSYKSWSFSICPSPEVWNQLLNKKKKHYTQSYDYVYHPVIAKNSVESFGSLVEHIQDVFAQKIEQVDLFTCWMNREVDDEELKSYLNWFNGYEKLGKISKLRVISGSAFKEILENWKVDVGILDARPIDSEVCTVDFQVDHLITQDCVRWVDFNVLRRFDCVEARVDSRFSNQDMNLFLKDWKEGKSYNRVYCFDLGMCERAKWKKMLEGLDAELRDLRKVRRTFSFNDNRQVRQIWDFHGGFDIKRIDGKVATIGHRYFQTTYENRPPKPHMLEEYDRVLRVWNSEDNDDEEEIEDVIVVPEGATNEYYTEQRYIESEKSERRRGRYEFMMIVW
;
A
#
# COMPACT_ATOMS: atom_id res chain seq x y z
N MET A 1 -10.28 53.95 -41.56
CA MET A 1 -8.81 53.90 -41.64
C MET A 1 -8.32 52.82 -40.69
N SER A 2 -7.53 51.87 -41.21
CA SER A 2 -6.63 50.90 -40.54
C SER A 2 -7.15 50.06 -39.36
N SER A 3 -6.95 48.76 -39.27
CA SER A 3 -6.08 47.87 -40.05
C SER A 3 -6.59 46.44 -39.89
N SER A 4 -6.97 45.81 -41.00
CA SER A 4 -7.08 44.37 -41.11
C SER A 4 -5.66 43.86 -41.31
N SER A 5 -5.02 43.42 -40.22
CA SER A 5 -3.77 42.66 -40.30
C SER A 5 -4.10 41.25 -40.75
N THR A 6 -4.26 41.08 -42.06
CA THR A 6 -4.23 39.76 -42.70
C THR A 6 -2.85 39.19 -42.47
N ILE A 7 -2.73 38.25 -41.53
CA ILE A 7 -1.50 37.52 -41.26
C ILE A 7 -1.14 36.77 -42.55
N SER A 8 -0.01 37.17 -43.14
CA SER A 8 0.63 36.57 -44.30
C SER A 8 0.55 35.03 -44.28
N ASN A 9 0.27 34.46 -45.47
CA ASN A 9 0.36 33.03 -45.79
C ASN A 9 1.71 32.45 -45.32
N ARG A 10 1.80 32.02 -44.06
CA ARG A 10 2.84 31.08 -43.63
C ARG A 10 2.52 29.76 -44.31
N THR A 11 3.31 29.38 -45.31
CA THR A 11 3.38 28.02 -45.84
C THR A 11 3.71 27.09 -44.66
N ARG A 12 2.68 26.49 -44.06
CA ARG A 12 2.84 25.53 -42.98
C ARG A 12 3.32 24.22 -43.61
N ILE A 13 4.55 23.82 -43.31
CA ILE A 13 5.06 22.50 -43.70
C ILE A 13 4.54 21.49 -42.66
N PRO A 14 3.79 20.45 -43.06
CA PRO A 14 3.31 19.43 -42.13
C PRO A 14 4.46 18.69 -41.45
N LEU A 15 4.36 18.45 -40.13
CA LEU A 15 5.39 17.77 -39.34
C LEU A 15 5.83 16.42 -39.95
N LEU A 16 4.89 15.68 -40.52
CA LEU A 16 5.16 14.37 -41.12
C LEU A 16 5.93 14.43 -42.45
N GLN A 17 6.06 15.61 -43.08
CA GLN A 17 6.84 15.78 -44.32
C GLN A 17 8.34 16.03 -44.04
N PHE A 18 8.73 16.29 -42.80
CA PHE A 18 10.15 16.41 -42.47
C PHE A 18 10.87 15.05 -42.56
N PRO A 19 12.17 15.04 -42.89
CA PRO A 19 13.00 13.84 -42.82
C PRO A 19 12.94 13.18 -41.43
N GLN A 20 13.07 11.85 -41.37
CA GLN A 20 12.97 11.07 -40.14
C GLN A 20 13.84 11.64 -39.01
N LEU A 21 15.10 11.97 -39.30
CA LEU A 21 16.04 12.51 -38.32
C LEU A 21 15.57 13.82 -37.67
N VAL A 22 14.93 14.72 -38.44
CA VAL A 22 14.38 15.97 -37.91
C VAL A 22 13.14 15.69 -37.04
N ARG A 23 12.32 14.70 -37.43
CA ARG A 23 11.16 14.32 -36.64
C ARG A 23 11.57 13.69 -35.32
N ASP A 24 12.58 12.82 -35.32
CA ASP A 24 13.10 12.17 -34.11
C ASP A 24 13.64 13.19 -33.11
N GLU A 25 14.37 14.20 -33.59
CA GLU A 25 14.85 15.32 -32.75
C GLU A 25 13.68 16.07 -32.09
N VAL A 26 12.61 16.35 -32.84
CA VAL A 26 11.41 17.02 -32.28
C VAL A 26 10.70 16.12 -31.26
N PHE A 27 10.57 14.83 -31.56
CA PHE A 27 9.88 13.86 -30.69
C PHE A 27 10.64 13.58 -29.40
N GLU A 28 11.97 13.76 -29.37
CA GLU A 28 12.76 13.59 -28.14
C GLU A 28 12.40 14.62 -27.05
N TYR A 29 11.84 15.77 -27.43
CA TYR A 29 11.37 16.79 -26.48
C TYR A 29 9.92 16.61 -26.03
N TRP A 30 9.21 15.58 -26.52
CA TRP A 30 7.82 15.35 -26.16
C TRP A 30 7.69 14.50 -24.89
N ASP A 31 6.80 14.93 -24.00
CA ASP A 31 6.38 14.18 -22.84
C ASP A 31 5.26 13.18 -23.18
N ILE A 32 4.81 12.46 -22.15
CA ILE A 32 3.76 11.44 -22.28
C ILE A 32 2.45 12.00 -22.82
N PHE A 33 2.07 13.24 -22.48
CA PHE A 33 0.83 13.84 -22.95
C PHE A 33 0.91 14.27 -24.40
N GLU A 34 2.03 14.84 -24.83
CA GLU A 34 2.23 15.21 -26.23
C GLU A 34 2.27 13.96 -27.13
N ILE A 35 2.95 12.90 -26.68
CA ILE A 35 2.95 11.60 -27.38
C ILE A 35 1.54 11.01 -27.43
N TYR A 36 0.78 11.09 -26.33
CA TYR A 36 -0.60 10.64 -26.28
C TYR A 36 -1.48 11.41 -27.26
N GLN A 37 -1.49 12.75 -27.21
CA GLN A 37 -2.29 13.58 -28.12
C GLN A 37 -1.95 13.33 -29.58
N PHE A 38 -0.66 13.19 -29.91
CA PHE A 38 -0.24 12.86 -31.26
C PHE A 38 -0.75 11.49 -31.70
N SER A 39 -0.71 10.50 -30.80
CA SER A 39 -1.17 9.13 -31.09
C SER A 39 -2.68 9.04 -31.34
N THR A 40 -3.48 10.00 -30.88
CA THR A 40 -4.93 10.02 -31.13
C THR A 40 -5.32 10.63 -32.47
N LEU A 41 -4.40 11.26 -33.21
CA LEU A 41 -4.72 11.97 -34.46
C LEU A 41 -5.03 11.02 -35.64
N SER A 42 -4.34 9.89 -35.75
CA SER A 42 -4.51 8.93 -36.85
C SER A 42 -3.84 7.58 -36.57
N LYS A 43 -4.12 6.57 -37.40
CA LYS A 43 -3.39 5.29 -37.37
C LYS A 43 -1.88 5.46 -37.62
N VAL A 44 -1.50 6.40 -38.49
CA VAL A 44 -0.09 6.67 -38.82
C VAL A 44 0.63 7.28 -37.63
N THR A 45 0.06 8.32 -37.02
CA THR A 45 0.66 8.97 -35.85
C THR A 45 0.71 8.03 -34.66
N LYS A 46 -0.32 7.19 -34.45
CA LYS A 46 -0.28 6.13 -33.43
C LYS A 46 0.89 5.16 -33.66
N SER A 47 1.11 4.71 -34.90
CA SER A 47 2.23 3.84 -35.25
C SER A 47 3.59 4.51 -34.98
N ILE A 48 3.72 5.80 -35.28
CA ILE A 48 4.93 6.57 -34.98
C ILE A 48 5.13 6.67 -33.47
N SER A 49 4.09 7.04 -32.70
CA SER A 49 4.16 7.16 -31.23
C SER A 49 4.66 5.88 -30.56
N LYS A 50 4.29 4.70 -31.05
CA LYS A 50 4.78 3.41 -30.50
C LYS A 50 6.30 3.28 -30.56
N ASN A 51 6.93 3.83 -31.59
CA ASN A 51 8.37 3.73 -31.81
C ASN A 51 9.17 4.89 -31.19
N MET A 52 8.50 5.92 -30.66
CA MET A 52 9.18 7.01 -29.96
C MET A 52 9.87 6.50 -28.70
N LYS A 53 11.03 7.11 -28.37
CA LYS A 53 11.72 6.95 -27.08
C LYS A 53 10.83 7.51 -25.97
N LYS A 54 10.66 6.77 -24.88
CA LYS A 54 9.77 7.14 -23.78
C LYS A 54 10.42 6.83 -22.45
N THR A 55 10.05 7.60 -21.43
CA THR A 55 10.43 7.30 -20.04
C THR A 55 9.82 5.98 -19.61
N LYS A 56 10.59 5.16 -18.89
CA LYS A 56 10.06 3.94 -18.27
C LYS A 56 9.16 4.33 -17.11
N THR A 57 7.89 4.02 -17.23
CA THR A 57 6.87 4.26 -16.21
C THR A 57 6.29 2.94 -15.68
N SER A 58 5.61 3.03 -14.54
CA SER A 58 4.61 2.07 -14.07
C SER A 58 3.21 2.63 -14.29
N MET A 59 2.22 1.75 -14.47
CA MET A 59 0.82 2.15 -14.70
C MET A 59 -0.06 1.75 -13.52
N THR A 60 -0.78 2.74 -12.99
CA THR A 60 -1.78 2.58 -11.92
C THR A 60 -3.17 2.93 -12.47
N LEU A 61 -4.15 2.09 -12.18
CA LEU A 61 -5.54 2.27 -12.55
C LEU A 61 -6.39 2.70 -11.35
N THR A 62 -7.16 3.76 -11.50
CA THR A 62 -8.03 4.33 -10.46
C THR A 62 -9.43 4.57 -11.01
N PRO A 63 -10.22 3.53 -11.33
CA PRO A 63 -11.47 3.65 -12.10
C PRO A 63 -12.48 4.63 -11.47
N PHE A 64 -12.51 4.73 -10.14
CA PHE A 64 -13.41 5.60 -9.39
C PHE A 64 -12.78 6.94 -8.97
N GLY A 65 -11.60 7.28 -9.52
CA GLY A 65 -10.89 8.50 -9.17
C GLY A 65 -11.65 9.76 -9.58
N GLU A 66 -11.83 10.71 -8.65
CA GLU A 66 -12.46 12.01 -8.94
C GLU A 66 -11.62 12.86 -9.90
N TYR A 67 -10.29 12.78 -9.80
CA TYR A 67 -9.37 13.64 -10.54
C TYR A 67 -8.60 12.94 -11.65
N HIS A 68 -8.44 11.62 -11.61
CA HIS A 68 -7.71 10.85 -12.61
C HIS A 68 -8.13 9.39 -12.55
N GLN A 69 -8.09 8.70 -13.70
CA GLN A 69 -8.40 7.28 -13.81
C GLN A 69 -7.19 6.43 -14.15
N ILE A 70 -6.15 7.03 -14.73
CA ILE A 70 -4.90 6.34 -15.06
C ILE A 70 -3.74 7.24 -14.68
N SER A 71 -2.75 6.70 -14.00
CA SER A 71 -1.48 7.40 -13.72
C SER A 71 -0.32 6.59 -14.27
N LEU A 72 0.59 7.28 -14.94
CA LEU A 72 1.90 6.76 -15.33
C LEU A 72 2.94 7.41 -14.43
N GLU A 73 3.74 6.60 -13.73
CA GLU A 73 4.71 7.09 -12.75
C GLU A 73 6.12 6.69 -13.15
N ALA A 74 7.02 7.66 -13.26
CA ALA A 74 8.45 7.43 -13.38
C ALA A 74 9.13 7.80 -12.06
N LYS A 75 10.04 6.93 -11.62
CA LYS A 75 10.97 7.30 -10.56
C LYS A 75 11.98 8.28 -11.12
N GLU A 76 12.15 9.40 -10.45
CA GLU A 76 13.36 10.20 -10.60
C GLU A 76 14.33 9.81 -9.47
N GLU A 77 15.40 10.57 -9.29
CA GLU A 77 16.38 10.38 -8.20
C GLU A 77 15.68 10.23 -6.83
N GLU A 78 16.40 9.69 -5.83
CA GLU A 78 15.95 9.02 -4.58
C GLU A 78 14.72 9.55 -3.80
N ARG A 79 14.15 10.72 -4.12
CA ARG A 79 12.97 11.31 -3.46
C ARG A 79 11.96 12.04 -4.36
N SER A 80 12.14 12.11 -5.69
CA SER A 80 11.11 12.67 -6.59
C SER A 80 10.51 11.59 -7.49
N TYR A 81 9.21 11.71 -7.75
CA TYR A 81 8.51 10.92 -8.75
C TYR A 81 7.79 11.87 -9.69
N LYS A 82 7.87 11.59 -10.99
CA LYS A 82 7.10 12.30 -11.99
C LYS A 82 5.87 11.47 -12.33
N SER A 83 4.69 12.07 -12.16
CA SER A 83 3.41 11.40 -12.40
C SER A 83 2.65 12.12 -13.50
N TRP A 84 2.21 11.35 -14.50
CA TRP A 84 1.32 11.80 -15.57
C TRP A 84 -0.04 11.16 -15.39
N SER A 85 -1.05 11.97 -15.07
CA SER A 85 -2.39 11.48 -14.77
C SER A 85 -3.36 11.82 -15.90
N PHE A 86 -4.09 10.81 -16.40
CA PHE A 86 -5.16 10.97 -17.37
C PHE A 86 -6.52 11.01 -16.67
N SER A 87 -7.34 11.98 -17.06
CA SER A 87 -8.62 12.29 -16.44
C SER A 87 -9.73 12.26 -17.48
N ILE A 88 -10.54 11.20 -17.47
CA ILE A 88 -11.74 11.12 -18.30
C ILE A 88 -12.72 12.20 -17.85
N CYS A 89 -13.07 13.07 -18.79
CA CYS A 89 -13.90 14.23 -18.51
C CYS A 89 -14.96 14.38 -19.61
N PRO A 90 -16.25 14.53 -19.28
CA PRO A 90 -17.29 14.62 -20.29
C PRO A 90 -17.25 15.94 -21.07
N SER A 91 -16.70 17.02 -20.49
CA SER A 91 -16.59 18.31 -21.18
C SER A 91 -15.46 19.21 -20.64
N PRO A 92 -14.97 20.18 -21.43
CA PRO A 92 -13.99 21.16 -20.98
C PRO A 92 -14.47 22.01 -19.79
N GLU A 93 -15.77 22.26 -19.67
CA GLU A 93 -16.34 23.01 -18.54
C GLU A 93 -16.19 22.24 -17.23
N VAL A 94 -16.49 20.94 -17.24
CA VAL A 94 -16.29 20.04 -16.09
C VAL A 94 -14.80 19.98 -15.72
N TRP A 95 -13.92 19.94 -16.72
CA TRP A 95 -12.47 19.98 -16.49
C TRP A 95 -12.02 21.25 -15.78
N ASN A 96 -12.50 22.41 -16.23
CA ASN A 96 -12.21 23.70 -15.61
C ASN A 96 -12.72 23.77 -14.16
N GLN A 97 -13.88 23.18 -13.88
CA GLN A 97 -14.41 23.09 -12.52
C GLN A 97 -13.52 22.22 -11.61
N LEU A 98 -13.08 21.06 -12.10
CA LEU A 98 -12.18 20.16 -11.37
C LEU A 98 -10.84 20.86 -11.03
N LEU A 99 -10.25 21.56 -12.00
CA LEU A 99 -9.02 22.33 -11.80
C LEU A 99 -9.21 23.44 -10.74
N ASN A 100 -10.33 24.15 -10.79
CA ASN A 100 -10.63 25.22 -9.83
C ASN A 100 -10.89 24.68 -8.41
N LYS A 101 -11.55 23.53 -8.28
CA LYS A 101 -11.74 22.83 -7.00
C LYS A 101 -10.40 22.37 -6.43
N LYS A 102 -9.52 21.82 -7.26
CA LYS A 102 -8.19 21.36 -6.83
C LYS A 102 -7.29 22.50 -6.35
N LYS A 103 -7.28 23.64 -7.06
CA LYS A 103 -6.52 24.85 -6.64
C LYS A 103 -6.89 25.33 -5.23
N LYS A 104 -8.11 25.07 -4.77
CA LYS A 104 -8.56 25.40 -3.41
C LYS A 104 -8.13 24.38 -2.36
N HIS A 105 -8.00 23.10 -2.72
CA HIS A 105 -7.67 22.02 -1.77
C HIS A 105 -6.17 21.76 -1.62
N TYR A 106 -5.35 22.08 -2.63
CA TYR A 106 -3.92 21.81 -2.63
C TYR A 106 -3.14 23.07 -2.94
N THR A 107 -2.87 23.88 -1.92
CA THR A 107 -1.83 24.92 -1.99
C THR A 107 -0.47 24.25 -1.77
N GLN A 108 0.31 24.06 -2.85
CA GLN A 108 1.77 23.89 -2.87
C GLN A 108 2.44 22.57 -2.37
N SER A 109 2.22 21.37 -2.94
CA SER A 109 3.21 20.30 -2.65
C SER A 109 3.48 19.17 -3.64
N TYR A 110 2.80 19.06 -4.79
CA TYR A 110 3.15 17.98 -5.75
C TYR A 110 2.90 18.39 -7.19
N ASP A 111 3.88 18.13 -8.07
CA ASP A 111 3.81 18.30 -9.53
C ASP A 111 2.96 17.19 -10.18
N TYR A 112 1.71 17.02 -9.71
CA TYR A 112 0.75 16.21 -10.44
C TYR A 112 0.29 16.98 -11.68
N VAL A 113 0.74 16.53 -12.85
CA VAL A 113 0.28 17.06 -14.13
C VAL A 113 -0.86 16.17 -14.61
N TYR A 114 -2.00 16.79 -14.92
CA TYR A 114 -3.19 16.08 -15.38
C TYR A 114 -3.51 16.42 -16.82
N HIS A 115 -4.04 15.43 -17.53
CA HIS A 115 -4.46 15.54 -18.91
C HIS A 115 -5.93 15.16 -19.08
N PRO A 116 -6.80 16.07 -19.55
CA PRO A 116 -8.19 15.74 -19.80
C PRO A 116 -8.31 14.83 -21.04
N VAL A 117 -9.04 13.74 -20.89
CA VAL A 117 -9.49 12.89 -21.99
C VAL A 117 -10.98 13.13 -22.17
N ILE A 118 -11.34 13.85 -23.23
CA ILE A 118 -12.74 14.25 -23.46
C ILE A 118 -13.55 13.03 -23.93
N ALA A 119 -14.29 12.42 -23.01
CA ALA A 119 -15.12 11.26 -23.23
C ALA A 119 -16.18 11.13 -22.13
N LYS A 120 -17.28 10.41 -22.42
CA LYS A 120 -18.25 10.04 -21.38
C LYS A 120 -17.53 9.22 -20.31
N ASN A 121 -17.75 9.55 -19.03
CA ASN A 121 -17.25 8.72 -17.94
C ASN A 121 -18.04 7.40 -17.90
N SER A 122 -17.44 6.33 -18.43
CA SER A 122 -18.02 4.99 -18.50
C SER A 122 -16.91 3.95 -18.60
N VAL A 123 -17.25 2.69 -18.31
CA VAL A 123 -16.31 1.56 -18.39
C VAL A 123 -15.74 1.39 -19.80
N GLU A 124 -16.50 1.68 -20.85
CA GLU A 124 -16.03 1.58 -22.24
C GLU A 124 -14.96 2.63 -22.57
N SER A 125 -15.18 3.87 -22.15
CA SER A 125 -14.19 4.95 -22.32
C SER A 125 -12.94 4.67 -21.50
N PHE A 126 -13.10 4.14 -20.28
CA PHE A 126 -11.99 3.73 -19.44
C PHE A 126 -11.17 2.61 -20.08
N GLY A 127 -11.82 1.53 -20.50
CA GLY A 127 -11.15 0.40 -21.16
C GLY A 127 -10.44 0.82 -22.44
N SER A 128 -11.08 1.67 -23.26
CA SER A 128 -10.48 2.21 -24.48
C SER A 128 -9.21 3.03 -24.20
N LEU A 129 -9.23 3.84 -23.14
CA LEU A 129 -8.06 4.62 -22.73
C LEU A 129 -6.94 3.72 -22.20
N VAL A 130 -7.25 2.72 -21.38
CA VAL A 130 -6.28 1.73 -20.89
C VAL A 130 -5.61 1.02 -22.06
N GLU A 131 -6.39 0.47 -22.99
CA GLU A 131 -5.88 -0.24 -24.16
C GLU A 131 -5.00 0.66 -25.02
N HIS A 132 -5.40 1.92 -25.23
CA HIS A 132 -4.63 2.87 -26.00
C HIS A 132 -3.30 3.20 -25.34
N ILE A 133 -3.28 3.43 -24.03
CA ILE A 133 -2.05 3.70 -23.28
C ILE A 133 -1.13 2.48 -23.30
N GLN A 134 -1.65 1.28 -23.07
CA GLN A 134 -0.83 0.07 -23.14
C GLN A 134 -0.27 -0.16 -24.54
N ASP A 135 -1.04 0.13 -25.60
CA ASP A 135 -0.61 -0.04 -26.98
C ASP A 135 0.45 0.99 -27.41
N VAL A 136 0.38 2.23 -26.93
CA VAL A 136 1.33 3.30 -27.29
C VAL A 136 2.60 3.26 -26.43
N PHE A 137 2.45 3.00 -25.14
CA PHE A 137 3.53 3.11 -24.15
C PHE A 137 4.08 1.75 -23.70
N ALA A 138 3.55 0.63 -24.22
CA ALA A 138 3.94 -0.74 -23.86
C ALA A 138 3.91 -0.99 -22.34
N GLN A 139 2.93 -0.42 -21.65
CA GLN A 139 2.84 -0.43 -20.19
C GLN A 139 2.20 -1.71 -19.66
N LYS A 140 2.80 -2.27 -18.61
CA LYS A 140 2.14 -3.27 -17.77
C LYS A 140 1.38 -2.53 -16.67
N ILE A 141 0.17 -3.01 -16.38
CA ILE A 141 -0.59 -2.55 -15.22
C ILE A 141 0.07 -3.14 -13.98
N GLU A 142 0.61 -2.28 -13.11
CA GLU A 142 1.26 -2.71 -11.88
C GLU A 142 0.28 -2.68 -10.70
N GLN A 143 -0.61 -1.70 -10.68
CA GLN A 143 -1.50 -1.43 -9.56
C GLN A 143 -2.92 -1.08 -9.99
N VAL A 144 -3.89 -1.56 -9.21
CA VAL A 144 -5.30 -1.14 -9.30
C VAL A 144 -5.71 -0.59 -7.94
N ASP A 145 -6.23 0.65 -7.94
CA ASP A 145 -6.69 1.40 -6.78
C ASP A 145 -8.21 1.59 -6.86
N LEU A 146 -8.95 0.86 -6.02
CA LEU A 146 -10.40 0.95 -5.90
C LEU A 146 -10.73 1.84 -4.69
N PHE A 147 -10.90 3.13 -4.97
CA PHE A 147 -11.28 4.15 -3.99
C PHE A 147 -12.76 4.52 -4.14
N THR A 148 -13.63 3.89 -3.35
CA THR A 148 -15.07 4.18 -3.38
C THR A 148 -15.50 5.13 -2.26
N CYS A 149 -14.72 5.20 -1.18
CA CYS A 149 -14.89 6.16 -0.11
C CYS A 149 -13.77 7.20 -0.18
N TRP A 150 -14.05 8.43 0.28
CA TRP A 150 -13.26 9.66 0.08
C TRP A 150 -13.50 10.41 -1.23
N MET A 151 -14.27 9.84 -2.15
CA MET A 151 -14.77 10.59 -3.30
C MET A 151 -16.03 11.36 -2.92
N ASN A 152 -16.25 12.53 -3.51
CA ASN A 152 -17.49 13.30 -3.35
C ASN A 152 -18.70 12.68 -4.08
N ARG A 153 -18.58 11.41 -4.49
CA ARG A 153 -19.55 10.67 -5.28
C ARG A 153 -19.60 9.24 -4.77
N GLU A 154 -20.81 8.74 -4.52
CA GLU A 154 -21.04 7.32 -4.30
C GLU A 154 -20.91 6.56 -5.63
N VAL A 155 -20.21 5.43 -5.60
CA VAL A 155 -20.14 4.49 -6.72
C VAL A 155 -21.41 3.66 -6.66
N ASP A 156 -22.20 3.69 -7.73
CA ASP A 156 -23.41 2.88 -7.81
C ASP A 156 -23.08 1.40 -8.09
N ASP A 157 -23.95 0.50 -7.65
CA ASP A 157 -23.72 -0.96 -7.74
C ASP A 157 -23.54 -1.44 -9.19
N GLU A 158 -24.23 -0.84 -10.16
CA GLU A 158 -24.15 -1.23 -11.56
C GLU A 158 -22.83 -0.76 -12.20
N GLU A 159 -22.36 0.44 -11.85
CA GLU A 159 -21.03 0.92 -12.19
C GLU A 159 -19.96 -0.01 -11.60
N LEU A 160 -20.05 -0.33 -10.31
CA LEU A 160 -19.10 -1.23 -9.64
C LEU A 160 -19.02 -2.58 -10.34
N LYS A 161 -20.16 -3.23 -10.59
CA LYS A 161 -20.24 -4.51 -11.32
C LYS A 161 -19.65 -4.39 -12.72
N SER A 162 -19.91 -3.30 -13.42
CA SER A 162 -19.39 -3.07 -14.77
C SER A 162 -17.86 -3.04 -14.78
N TYR A 163 -17.24 -2.34 -13.83
CA TYR A 163 -15.78 -2.31 -13.71
C TYR A 163 -15.19 -3.64 -13.27
N LEU A 164 -15.79 -4.33 -12.29
CA LEU A 164 -15.34 -5.66 -11.86
C LEU A 164 -15.42 -6.67 -13.00
N ASN A 165 -16.50 -6.67 -13.78
CA ASN A 165 -16.64 -7.50 -14.98
C ASN A 165 -15.56 -7.17 -16.01
N TRP A 166 -15.25 -5.89 -16.21
CA TRP A 166 -14.18 -5.48 -17.11
C TRP A 166 -12.81 -5.98 -16.65
N PHE A 167 -12.43 -5.77 -15.39
CA PHE A 167 -11.14 -6.25 -14.86
C PHE A 167 -11.00 -7.77 -14.95
N ASN A 168 -12.06 -8.49 -14.57
CA ASN A 168 -12.07 -9.96 -14.63
C ASN A 168 -12.03 -10.51 -16.06
N GLY A 169 -12.55 -9.75 -17.04
CA GLY A 169 -12.53 -10.12 -18.46
C GLY A 169 -11.32 -9.59 -19.24
N TYR A 170 -10.48 -8.74 -18.64
CA TYR A 170 -9.38 -8.08 -19.35
C TYR A 170 -8.10 -8.93 -19.35
N GLU A 171 -7.92 -9.74 -20.39
CA GLU A 171 -6.80 -10.70 -20.49
C GLU A 171 -5.40 -10.08 -20.31
N LYS A 172 -5.20 -8.83 -20.77
CA LYS A 172 -3.92 -8.13 -20.68
C LYS A 172 -3.57 -7.66 -19.26
N LEU A 173 -4.50 -7.76 -18.31
CA LEU A 173 -4.25 -7.44 -16.91
C LEU A 173 -3.26 -8.43 -16.28
N GLY A 174 -3.45 -9.73 -16.54
CA GLY A 174 -2.67 -10.82 -15.94
C GLY A 174 -2.59 -10.75 -14.41
N LYS A 175 -1.57 -11.37 -13.80
CA LYS A 175 -1.25 -11.18 -12.38
C LYS A 175 -0.80 -9.73 -12.14
N ILE A 176 -1.55 -9.01 -11.33
CA ILE A 176 -1.21 -7.64 -10.90
C ILE A 176 -0.30 -7.67 -9.68
N SER A 177 0.60 -6.69 -9.60
CA SER A 177 1.53 -6.60 -8.47
C SER A 177 0.79 -6.17 -7.21
N LYS A 178 -0.15 -5.22 -7.32
CA LYS A 178 -0.87 -4.67 -6.17
C LYS A 178 -2.33 -4.34 -6.45
N LEU A 179 -3.23 -4.80 -5.59
CA LEU A 179 -4.61 -4.34 -5.49
C LEU A 179 -4.74 -3.53 -4.21
N ARG A 180 -5.18 -2.28 -4.31
CA ARG A 180 -5.53 -1.47 -3.15
C ARG A 180 -7.03 -1.21 -3.15
N VAL A 181 -7.68 -1.56 -2.05
CA VAL A 181 -9.12 -1.36 -1.86
C VAL A 181 -9.34 -0.46 -0.66
N ILE A 182 -9.77 0.77 -0.90
CA ILE A 182 -10.20 1.70 0.14
C ILE A 182 -11.68 1.98 -0.13
N SER A 183 -12.52 1.31 0.63
CA SER A 183 -13.95 1.26 0.36
C SER A 183 -14.77 1.31 1.64
N GLY A 184 -15.97 1.88 1.55
CA GLY A 184 -17.01 1.68 2.57
C GLY A 184 -17.77 0.39 2.31
N SER A 185 -19.10 0.48 2.30
CA SER A 185 -20.06 -0.60 2.03
C SER A 185 -19.72 -1.50 0.84
N ALA A 186 -19.14 -0.97 -0.24
CA ALA A 186 -18.76 -1.74 -1.44
C ALA A 186 -17.58 -2.72 -1.24
N PHE A 187 -16.92 -2.72 -0.09
CA PHE A 187 -15.69 -3.48 0.13
C PHE A 187 -15.90 -5.00 -0.03
N LYS A 188 -16.97 -5.52 0.57
CA LYS A 188 -17.32 -6.94 0.50
C LYS A 188 -17.59 -7.37 -0.93
N GLU A 189 -18.43 -6.61 -1.64
CA GLU A 189 -18.76 -6.86 -3.05
C GLU A 189 -17.50 -6.88 -3.93
N ILE A 190 -16.57 -5.94 -3.72
CA ILE A 190 -15.29 -5.89 -4.43
C ILE A 190 -14.50 -7.17 -4.21
N LEU A 191 -14.29 -7.57 -2.96
CA LEU A 191 -13.45 -8.73 -2.65
C LEU A 191 -14.08 -10.05 -3.12
N GLU A 192 -15.38 -10.23 -2.95
CA GLU A 192 -16.07 -11.47 -3.32
C GLU A 192 -16.16 -11.68 -4.84
N ASN A 193 -16.06 -10.59 -5.63
CA ASN A 193 -16.16 -10.65 -7.09
C ASN A 193 -14.82 -10.45 -7.81
N TRP A 194 -13.72 -10.17 -7.10
CA TRP A 194 -12.40 -10.02 -7.72
C TRP A 194 -11.77 -11.38 -8.04
N LYS A 195 -11.46 -11.64 -9.31
CA LYS A 195 -10.97 -12.96 -9.79
C LYS A 195 -9.54 -12.94 -10.32
N VAL A 196 -8.89 -11.79 -10.33
CA VAL A 196 -7.57 -11.61 -10.93
C VAL A 196 -6.50 -11.88 -9.87
N ASP A 197 -5.46 -12.63 -10.20
CA ASP A 197 -4.36 -12.90 -9.28
C ASP A 197 -3.69 -11.61 -8.79
N VAL A 198 -3.51 -11.53 -7.47
CA VAL A 198 -2.94 -10.36 -6.80
C VAL A 198 -1.67 -10.76 -6.06
N GLY A 199 -0.56 -10.06 -6.32
CA GLY A 199 0.63 -10.19 -5.48
C GLY A 199 0.40 -9.60 -4.09
N ILE A 200 -0.06 -8.35 -4.02
CA ILE A 200 -0.20 -7.59 -2.77
C ILE A 200 -1.61 -7.04 -2.64
N LEU A 201 -2.32 -7.43 -1.58
CA LEU A 201 -3.62 -6.87 -1.24
C LEU A 201 -3.47 -5.83 -0.13
N ASP A 202 -3.81 -4.57 -0.44
CA ASP A 202 -3.81 -3.44 0.49
C ASP A 202 -5.28 -3.05 0.77
N ALA A 203 -5.86 -3.66 1.80
CA ALA A 203 -7.28 -3.60 2.10
C ALA A 203 -7.56 -2.71 3.32
N ARG A 204 -8.26 -1.59 3.08
CA ARG A 204 -8.55 -0.55 4.08
C ARG A 204 -10.03 -0.16 4.07
N PRO A 205 -10.93 -1.04 4.54
CA PRO A 205 -12.34 -0.69 4.64
C PRO A 205 -12.59 0.31 5.76
N ILE A 206 -13.50 1.26 5.52
CA ILE A 206 -14.02 2.16 6.58
C ILE A 206 -15.00 1.39 7.47
N ASP A 207 -15.93 0.69 6.84
CA ASP A 207 -16.96 -0.13 7.46
C ASP A 207 -17.17 -1.38 6.60
N SER A 208 -16.84 -2.55 7.15
CA SER A 208 -17.16 -3.80 6.46
C SER A 208 -17.36 -4.95 7.42
N GLU A 209 -18.30 -5.81 7.06
CA GLU A 209 -18.49 -7.11 7.69
C GLU A 209 -17.37 -8.07 7.29
N VAL A 210 -17.33 -9.21 7.98
CA VAL A 210 -16.43 -10.31 7.65
C VAL A 210 -16.73 -10.82 6.23
N CYS A 211 -15.70 -10.86 5.39
CA CYS A 211 -15.79 -11.35 4.00
C CYS A 211 -15.45 -12.85 3.94
N THR A 212 -16.22 -13.64 3.17
CA THR A 212 -15.97 -15.08 3.00
C THR A 212 -15.13 -15.35 1.76
N VAL A 213 -13.95 -14.74 1.69
CA VAL A 213 -13.04 -14.86 0.55
C VAL A 213 -11.81 -15.70 0.89
N ASP A 214 -11.38 -16.48 -0.10
CA ASP A 214 -10.17 -17.29 -0.08
C ASP A 214 -9.18 -16.68 -1.08
N PHE A 215 -8.28 -15.83 -0.59
CA PHE A 215 -7.28 -15.18 -1.43
C PHE A 215 -5.90 -15.81 -1.23
N GLN A 216 -5.28 -16.16 -2.35
CA GLN A 216 -3.85 -16.43 -2.39
C GLN A 216 -3.11 -15.15 -2.78
N VAL A 217 -2.53 -14.47 -1.80
CA VAL A 217 -1.73 -13.25 -1.98
C VAL A 217 -0.35 -13.46 -1.38
N ASP A 218 0.68 -12.84 -1.96
CA ASP A 218 2.02 -12.91 -1.40
C ASP A 218 2.09 -12.03 -0.13
N HIS A 219 1.51 -10.82 -0.19
CA HIS A 219 1.46 -9.90 0.95
C HIS A 219 0.04 -9.38 1.19
N LEU A 220 -0.40 -9.44 2.45
CA LEU A 220 -1.63 -8.83 2.92
C LEU A 220 -1.30 -7.61 3.80
N ILE A 221 -1.86 -6.46 3.47
CA ILE A 221 -1.75 -5.23 4.25
C ILE A 221 -3.16 -4.78 4.60
N THR A 222 -3.42 -4.60 5.88
CA THR A 222 -4.65 -4.01 6.38
C THR A 222 -4.33 -2.84 7.29
N GLN A 223 -5.17 -1.81 7.26
CA GLN A 223 -5.00 -0.62 8.10
C GLN A 223 -6.38 -0.12 8.55
N ASP A 224 -6.46 0.37 9.79
CA ASP A 224 -7.68 0.95 10.38
C ASP A 224 -8.88 -0.03 10.34
N CYS A 225 -8.59 -1.33 10.45
CA CYS A 225 -9.53 -2.41 10.16
C CYS A 225 -10.34 -2.79 11.40
N VAL A 226 -11.57 -2.27 11.47
CA VAL A 226 -12.35 -2.40 12.70
C VAL A 226 -13.07 -3.77 12.79
N ARG A 227 -13.37 -4.48 11.68
CA ARG A 227 -14.22 -5.71 11.76
C ARG A 227 -14.04 -6.81 10.69
N TRP A 228 -13.43 -6.56 9.55
CA TRP A 228 -13.53 -7.51 8.42
C TRP A 228 -12.55 -8.70 8.48
N VAL A 229 -11.40 -8.55 9.17
CA VAL A 229 -10.45 -9.64 9.39
C VAL A 229 -10.59 -10.17 10.80
N ASP A 230 -11.24 -11.33 10.92
CA ASP A 230 -11.16 -12.15 12.13
C ASP A 230 -10.16 -13.29 11.94
N PHE A 231 -10.04 -14.13 12.97
CA PHE A 231 -9.15 -15.29 12.93
C PHE A 231 -9.50 -16.26 11.78
N ASN A 232 -10.79 -16.46 11.50
CA ASN A 232 -11.24 -17.39 10.46
C ASN A 232 -10.95 -16.86 9.05
N VAL A 233 -11.06 -15.55 8.86
CA VAL A 233 -10.68 -14.88 7.61
C VAL A 233 -9.19 -15.03 7.39
N LEU A 234 -8.37 -14.62 8.36
CA LEU A 234 -6.91 -14.67 8.21
C LEU A 234 -6.44 -16.10 7.89
N ARG A 235 -7.04 -17.12 8.53
CA ARG A 235 -6.75 -18.54 8.28
C ARG A 235 -6.94 -18.99 6.84
N ARG A 236 -7.83 -18.33 6.09
CA ARG A 236 -8.10 -18.63 4.68
C ARG A 236 -7.11 -17.95 3.73
N PHE A 237 -6.36 -16.95 4.19
CA PHE A 237 -5.32 -16.31 3.40
C PHE A 237 -4.02 -17.11 3.44
N ASP A 238 -3.60 -17.59 2.28
CA ASP A 238 -2.29 -18.24 2.12
C ASP A 238 -1.23 -17.20 1.73
N CYS A 239 -0.76 -16.47 2.75
CA CYS A 239 0.17 -15.34 2.63
C CYS A 239 1.61 -15.67 3.05
N VAL A 240 2.58 -14.98 2.42
CA VAL A 240 3.99 -14.99 2.83
C VAL A 240 4.21 -13.96 3.93
N GLU A 241 3.55 -12.81 3.82
CA GLU A 241 3.58 -11.75 4.80
C GLU A 241 2.17 -11.21 5.05
N ALA A 242 1.84 -10.95 6.31
CA ALA A 242 0.65 -10.16 6.63
C ALA A 242 0.94 -9.11 7.68
N ARG A 243 0.60 -7.86 7.34
CA ARG A 243 0.44 -6.76 8.30
C ARG A 243 -1.05 -6.54 8.49
N VAL A 244 -1.57 -6.90 9.65
CA VAL A 244 -3.00 -6.86 9.93
C VAL A 244 -3.25 -6.07 11.20
N ASP A 245 -3.97 -4.97 11.08
CA ASP A 245 -4.59 -4.35 12.25
C ASP A 245 -5.80 -5.20 12.64
N SER A 246 -5.64 -6.04 13.66
CA SER A 246 -6.64 -7.03 14.06
C SER A 246 -7.24 -6.68 15.42
N ARG A 247 -8.36 -7.33 15.74
CA ARG A 247 -8.96 -7.27 17.08
C ARG A 247 -8.72 -8.53 17.89
N PHE A 248 -7.63 -9.24 17.61
CA PHE A 248 -7.34 -10.49 18.30
C PHE A 248 -7.12 -10.25 19.78
N SER A 249 -7.83 -11.04 20.59
CA SER A 249 -7.56 -11.20 22.01
C SER A 249 -6.35 -12.12 22.21
N ASN A 250 -5.85 -12.20 23.44
CA ASN A 250 -4.83 -13.18 23.80
C ASN A 250 -5.29 -14.63 23.54
N GLN A 251 -6.61 -14.90 23.63
CA GLN A 251 -7.20 -16.20 23.33
C GLN A 251 -7.11 -16.51 21.83
N ASP A 252 -7.49 -15.55 20.99
CA ASP A 252 -7.44 -15.68 19.52
C ASP A 252 -6.00 -15.90 19.06
N MET A 253 -5.05 -15.16 19.65
CA MET A 253 -3.64 -15.33 19.39
C MET A 253 -3.12 -16.73 19.79
N ASN A 254 -3.57 -17.30 20.92
CA ASN A 254 -3.19 -18.66 21.29
C ASN A 254 -3.69 -19.69 20.27
N LEU A 255 -4.94 -19.56 19.82
CA LEU A 255 -5.50 -20.43 18.77
C LEU A 255 -4.72 -20.30 17.46
N PHE A 256 -4.40 -19.06 17.08
CA PHE A 256 -3.58 -18.77 15.90
C PHE A 256 -2.22 -19.45 15.94
N LEU A 257 -1.51 -19.35 17.07
CA LEU A 257 -0.20 -19.94 17.22
C LEU A 257 -0.24 -21.48 17.31
N LYS A 258 -1.30 -22.06 17.90
CA LYS A 258 -1.52 -23.51 17.89
C LYS A 258 -1.75 -24.04 16.48
N ASP A 259 -2.61 -23.38 15.69
CA ASP A 259 -2.84 -23.73 14.28
C ASP A 259 -1.53 -23.66 13.47
N TRP A 260 -0.70 -22.65 13.70
CA TRP A 260 0.63 -22.57 13.08
C TRP A 260 1.56 -23.70 13.54
N LYS A 261 1.66 -23.96 14.85
CA LYS A 261 2.51 -25.02 15.44
C LYS A 261 2.15 -26.42 14.90
N GLU A 262 0.87 -26.68 14.67
CA GLU A 262 0.36 -27.93 14.13
C GLU A 262 0.45 -28.03 12.60
N GLY A 263 0.85 -26.96 11.91
CA GLY A 263 0.94 -26.91 10.45
C GLY A 263 -0.43 -26.91 9.75
N LYS A 264 -1.50 -26.53 10.45
CA LYS A 264 -2.87 -26.48 9.90
C LYS A 264 -3.09 -25.30 8.96
N SER A 265 -2.34 -24.21 9.15
CA SER A 265 -2.55 -22.93 8.49
C SER A 265 -1.20 -22.21 8.27
N TYR A 266 -1.17 -21.22 7.37
CA TYR A 266 -0.03 -20.30 7.18
C TYR A 266 1.28 -20.97 6.77
N ASN A 267 1.22 -21.91 5.83
CA ASN A 267 2.37 -22.75 5.47
C ASN A 267 3.53 -21.99 4.83
N ARG A 268 3.20 -20.91 4.11
CA ARG A 268 4.15 -20.04 3.41
C ARG A 268 4.61 -18.85 4.24
N VAL A 269 4.07 -18.66 5.45
CA VAL A 269 4.34 -17.44 6.20
C VAL A 269 5.81 -17.33 6.58
N TYR A 270 6.34 -16.15 6.31
CA TYR A 270 7.64 -15.68 6.73
C TYR A 270 7.52 -14.63 7.85
N CYS A 271 6.51 -13.75 7.78
CA CYS A 271 6.32 -12.71 8.77
C CYS A 271 4.84 -12.35 8.99
N PHE A 272 4.46 -12.19 10.26
CA PHE A 272 3.21 -11.55 10.68
C PHE A 272 3.50 -10.32 11.53
N ASP A 273 2.78 -9.23 11.27
CA ASP A 273 2.70 -8.02 12.07
C ASP A 273 1.23 -7.78 12.41
N LEU A 274 0.84 -8.06 13.65
CA LEU A 274 -0.57 -8.10 14.08
C LEU A 274 -0.83 -7.08 15.20
N GLY A 275 -1.84 -6.23 15.01
CA GLY A 275 -2.41 -5.45 16.11
C GLY A 275 -3.34 -6.33 16.96
N MET A 276 -3.33 -6.15 18.29
CA MET A 276 -4.23 -6.82 19.23
C MET A 276 -5.21 -5.82 19.86
N CYS A 277 -6.38 -6.30 20.30
CA CYS A 277 -7.36 -5.45 20.99
C CYS A 277 -7.05 -5.25 22.49
N GLU A 278 -6.14 -6.04 23.04
CA GLU A 278 -5.69 -5.99 24.42
C GLU A 278 -4.17 -6.18 24.48
N ARG A 279 -3.57 -5.75 25.61
CA ARG A 279 -2.15 -5.94 25.87
C ARG A 279 -1.79 -7.43 25.81
N ALA A 280 -0.63 -7.73 25.22
CA ALA A 280 -0.12 -9.11 25.17
C ALA A 280 0.12 -9.67 26.57
N LYS A 281 -0.47 -10.83 26.83
CA LYS A 281 -0.31 -11.67 28.01
C LYS A 281 0.41 -12.94 27.57
N TRP A 282 1.74 -12.93 27.69
CA TRP A 282 2.62 -13.92 27.07
C TRP A 282 2.40 -15.36 27.57
N LYS A 283 2.17 -15.60 28.86
CA LYS A 283 1.81 -16.94 29.38
C LYS A 283 0.49 -17.41 28.79
N LYS A 284 -0.53 -16.56 28.74
CA LYS A 284 -1.83 -16.91 28.16
C LYS A 284 -1.74 -17.19 26.66
N MET A 285 -1.03 -16.35 25.91
CA MET A 285 -0.84 -16.52 24.46
C MET A 285 -0.03 -17.77 24.12
N LEU A 286 0.97 -18.12 24.94
CA LEU A 286 1.93 -19.17 24.64
C LEU A 286 1.63 -20.50 25.35
N GLU A 287 0.51 -20.59 26.05
CA GLU A 287 0.07 -21.80 26.74
C GLU A 287 -0.03 -23.00 25.78
N GLY A 288 0.71 -24.07 26.10
CA GLY A 288 0.75 -25.31 25.34
C GLY A 288 1.59 -25.26 24.05
N LEU A 289 2.44 -24.23 23.88
CA LEU A 289 3.28 -24.09 22.68
C LEU A 289 4.75 -24.51 22.86
N ASP A 290 5.16 -24.88 24.07
CA ASP A 290 6.56 -25.17 24.45
C ASP A 290 7.49 -23.98 24.14
N ALA A 291 7.02 -22.76 24.43
CA ALA A 291 7.73 -21.54 24.08
C ALA A 291 9.00 -21.34 24.92
N GLU A 292 10.10 -20.96 24.26
CA GLU A 292 11.37 -20.68 24.91
C GLU A 292 11.73 -19.20 24.79
N LEU A 293 11.84 -18.50 25.93
CA LEU A 293 12.25 -17.09 25.96
C LEU A 293 13.74 -16.94 25.65
N ARG A 294 14.05 -16.15 24.63
CA ARG A 294 15.40 -15.80 24.18
C ARG A 294 15.83 -14.45 24.73
N ASP A 295 17.07 -14.37 25.18
CA ASP A 295 17.68 -13.16 25.72
C ASP A 295 17.84 -12.10 24.62
N LEU A 296 17.16 -10.95 24.79
CA LEU A 296 17.18 -9.81 23.88
C LEU A 296 18.60 -9.27 23.65
N ARG A 297 19.50 -9.45 24.62
CA ARG A 297 20.88 -8.95 24.54
C ARG A 297 21.79 -9.85 23.71
N LYS A 298 21.40 -11.10 23.49
CA LYS A 298 22.28 -12.14 22.90
C LYS A 298 21.77 -12.65 21.57
N VAL A 299 20.46 -12.74 21.40
CA VAL A 299 19.86 -13.34 20.21
C VAL A 299 19.42 -12.23 19.28
N ARG A 300 19.99 -12.22 18.08
CA ARG A 300 19.65 -11.29 17.00
C ARG A 300 19.37 -12.07 15.72
N ARG A 301 18.25 -11.78 15.07
CA ARG A 301 17.86 -12.36 13.79
C ARG A 301 17.65 -11.24 12.77
N THR A 302 18.42 -11.26 11.70
CA THR A 302 18.34 -10.25 10.64
C THR A 302 17.43 -10.76 9.53
N PHE A 303 16.49 -9.93 9.12
CA PHE A 303 15.52 -10.25 8.09
C PHE A 303 15.25 -9.02 7.22
N SER A 304 14.80 -9.28 6.00
CA SER A 304 14.51 -8.21 5.05
C SER A 304 13.11 -8.28 4.53
N PHE A 305 12.46 -7.13 4.47
CA PHE A 305 11.17 -6.96 3.83
C PHE A 305 11.32 -6.41 2.43
N ASN A 306 10.54 -6.94 1.51
CA ASN A 306 10.24 -6.26 0.25
C ASN A 306 9.04 -5.34 0.49
N ASP A 307 9.26 -4.22 1.19
CA ASP A 307 8.27 -3.14 1.13
C ASP A 307 8.28 -2.60 -0.31
N ASN A 308 7.10 -2.46 -0.91
CA ASN A 308 6.91 -1.88 -2.25
C ASN A 308 7.53 -0.47 -2.40
N ARG A 309 8.01 0.13 -1.31
CA ARG A 309 8.82 1.36 -1.28
C ARG A 309 10.27 1.18 -1.75
N GLN A 310 10.63 0.05 -2.37
CA GLN A 310 11.85 -0.15 -3.18
C GLN A 310 13.19 -0.12 -2.43
N VAL A 311 13.20 0.32 -1.18
CA VAL A 311 14.33 0.11 -0.27
C VAL A 311 14.06 -1.17 0.48
N ARG A 312 14.90 -2.19 0.25
CA ARG A 312 14.94 -3.41 1.07
C ARG A 312 15.24 -2.97 2.50
N GLN A 313 14.22 -2.88 3.34
CA GLN A 313 14.44 -2.54 4.74
C GLN A 313 14.97 -3.78 5.44
N ILE A 314 16.15 -3.64 6.04
CA ILE A 314 16.78 -4.69 6.84
C ILE A 314 16.46 -4.41 8.30
N TRP A 315 15.77 -5.35 8.92
CA TRP A 315 15.33 -5.30 10.30
C TRP A 315 16.11 -6.34 11.11
N ASP A 316 16.48 -5.98 12.33
CA ASP A 316 17.03 -6.91 13.31
C ASP A 316 15.96 -7.16 14.37
N PHE A 317 15.62 -8.44 14.59
CA PHE A 317 14.73 -8.91 15.65
C PHE A 317 15.55 -9.46 16.80
N HIS A 318 15.35 -8.91 18.01
CA HIS A 318 16.14 -9.23 19.19
C HIS A 318 15.32 -10.02 20.21
N GLY A 319 15.86 -11.14 20.71
CA GLY A 319 15.20 -11.98 21.71
C GLY A 319 13.91 -12.63 21.21
N GLY A 320 12.85 -12.56 22.02
CA GLY A 320 11.52 -13.12 21.73
C GLY A 320 11.32 -14.54 22.24
N PHE A 321 10.16 -15.11 21.95
CA PHE A 321 9.80 -16.47 22.26
C PHE A 321 9.94 -17.35 21.02
N ASP A 322 10.75 -18.39 21.11
CA ASP A 322 10.81 -19.39 20.05
C ASP A 322 9.74 -20.45 20.27
N ILE A 323 8.98 -20.75 19.21
CA ILE A 323 8.08 -21.90 19.15
C ILE A 323 8.44 -22.76 17.93
N LYS A 324 8.32 -24.08 18.07
CA LYS A 324 8.67 -25.03 17.01
C LYS A 324 7.43 -25.69 16.43
N ARG A 325 7.32 -25.64 15.11
CA ARG A 325 6.26 -26.30 14.32
C ARG A 325 6.53 -27.80 14.16
N ILE A 326 5.49 -28.56 13.84
CA ILE A 326 5.56 -30.02 13.64
C ILE A 326 6.55 -30.46 12.54
N ASP A 327 6.77 -29.64 11.53
CA ASP A 327 7.74 -29.88 10.45
C ASP A 327 9.16 -29.43 10.77
N GLY A 328 9.39 -28.91 11.98
CA GLY A 328 10.69 -28.50 12.47
C GLY A 328 11.02 -27.02 12.27
N LYS A 329 10.21 -26.25 11.53
CA LYS A 329 10.39 -24.80 11.41
C LYS A 329 10.25 -24.09 12.75
N VAL A 330 10.98 -23.00 12.92
CA VAL A 330 10.94 -22.21 14.17
C VAL A 330 10.35 -20.84 13.87
N ALA A 331 9.43 -20.40 14.73
CA ALA A 331 8.97 -19.02 14.75
C ALA A 331 9.52 -18.32 15.99
N THR A 332 9.98 -17.09 15.83
CA THR A 332 10.28 -16.19 16.94
C THR A 332 9.20 -15.14 17.04
N ILE A 333 8.69 -14.95 18.24
CA ILE A 333 7.53 -14.12 18.54
C ILE A 333 7.89 -13.04 19.55
N GLY A 334 7.33 -11.85 19.38
CA GLY A 334 7.15 -10.94 20.50
C GLY A 334 6.63 -9.56 20.09
N HIS A 335 6.96 -8.52 20.86
CA HIS A 335 6.51 -7.17 20.58
C HIS A 335 7.30 -6.54 19.43
N ARG A 336 6.60 -6.07 18.39
CA ARG A 336 7.22 -5.36 17.27
C ARG A 336 8.07 -4.18 17.75
N TYR A 337 7.48 -3.29 18.53
CA TYR A 337 8.12 -2.06 19.01
C TYR A 337 9.34 -2.32 19.89
N PHE A 338 9.29 -3.32 20.77
CA PHE A 338 10.35 -3.57 21.75
C PHE A 338 11.43 -4.55 21.30
N GLN A 339 11.29 -5.19 20.14
CA GLN A 339 12.25 -6.20 19.67
C GLN A 339 12.82 -5.91 18.30
N THR A 340 12.36 -4.87 17.62
CA THR A 340 12.86 -4.54 16.28
C THR A 340 13.76 -3.30 16.27
N THR A 341 14.85 -3.38 15.50
CA THR A 341 15.71 -2.23 15.19
C THR A 341 16.04 -2.18 13.70
N TYR A 342 16.33 -1.00 13.17
CA TYR A 342 16.84 -0.83 11.82
C TYR A 342 18.35 -1.07 11.76
N GLU A 343 18.83 -1.75 10.72
CA GLU A 343 20.23 -1.74 10.24
C GLU A 343 21.31 -1.72 11.33
N ASN A 344 21.50 -2.82 12.07
CA ASN A 344 22.56 -2.97 13.08
C ASN A 344 22.53 -1.94 14.22
N ARG A 345 21.43 -1.20 14.42
CA ARG A 345 21.31 -0.33 15.59
C ARG A 345 21.18 -1.18 16.86
N PRO A 346 21.87 -0.81 17.96
CA PRO A 346 21.73 -1.53 19.21
C PRO A 346 20.32 -1.34 19.80
N PRO A 347 19.83 -2.30 20.60
CA PRO A 347 18.59 -2.13 21.34
C PRO A 347 18.62 -0.87 22.24
N LYS A 348 17.49 -0.16 22.29
CA LYS A 348 17.32 1.03 23.13
C LYS A 348 17.05 0.63 24.59
N PRO A 349 17.33 1.50 25.58
CA PRO A 349 17.08 1.19 26.99
C PRO A 349 15.66 0.69 27.30
N HIS A 350 14.64 1.33 26.73
CA HIS A 350 13.23 0.92 26.93
C HIS A 350 12.92 -0.49 26.41
N MET A 351 13.66 -0.99 25.41
CA MET A 351 13.52 -2.36 24.91
C MET A 351 14.05 -3.37 25.94
N LEU A 352 15.14 -3.02 26.64
CA LEU A 352 15.72 -3.83 27.71
C LEU A 352 14.85 -3.83 28.96
N GLU A 353 14.30 -2.66 29.33
CA GLU A 353 13.35 -2.51 30.43
C GLU A 353 12.12 -3.42 30.22
N GLU A 354 11.54 -3.39 29.03
CA GLU A 354 10.38 -4.23 28.68
C GLU A 354 10.74 -5.72 28.66
N TYR A 355 11.92 -6.08 28.12
CA TYR A 355 12.41 -7.46 28.18
C TYR A 355 12.58 -7.96 29.61
N ASP A 356 13.20 -7.19 30.49
CA ASP A 356 13.40 -7.57 31.89
C ASP A 356 12.05 -7.73 32.61
N ARG A 357 11.03 -6.93 32.22
CA ARG A 357 9.66 -7.13 32.70
C ARG A 357 9.08 -8.45 32.22
N VAL A 358 9.12 -8.72 30.90
CA VAL A 358 8.61 -9.99 30.35
C VAL A 358 9.33 -11.18 30.99
N LEU A 359 10.64 -11.09 31.22
CA LEU A 359 11.42 -12.12 31.90
C LEU A 359 10.96 -12.37 33.34
N ARG A 360 10.68 -11.31 34.10
CA ARG A 360 10.14 -11.45 35.48
C ARG A 360 8.77 -12.11 35.48
N VAL A 361 7.85 -11.64 34.64
CA VAL A 361 6.49 -12.21 34.53
C VAL A 361 6.54 -13.64 34.07
N TRP A 362 7.36 -13.96 33.06
CA TRP A 362 7.49 -15.31 32.53
C TRP A 362 7.95 -16.31 33.59
N ASN A 363 8.84 -15.88 34.49
CA ASN A 363 9.38 -16.71 35.57
C ASN A 363 8.59 -16.64 36.89
N SER A 364 7.53 -15.82 36.99
CA SER A 364 6.69 -15.76 38.19
C SER A 364 5.76 -16.98 38.29
N GLU A 365 5.27 -17.29 39.49
CA GLU A 365 4.22 -18.30 39.67
C GLU A 365 2.81 -17.75 39.36
N ASP A 366 2.64 -16.42 39.41
CA ASP A 366 1.37 -15.74 39.18
C ASP A 366 0.98 -15.67 37.69
N ASN A 367 -0.29 -15.37 37.42
CA ASN A 367 -0.81 -15.13 36.06
C ASN A 367 -0.25 -13.83 35.45
N ASP A 368 -0.45 -13.62 34.15
CA ASP A 368 -0.07 -12.39 33.41
C ASP A 368 -0.88 -11.12 33.80
N ASP A 369 -1.57 -11.14 34.95
CA ASP A 369 -2.39 -10.03 35.44
C ASP A 369 -1.51 -9.02 36.21
N GLU A 370 -0.55 -8.40 35.53
CA GLU A 370 0.17 -7.22 36.05
C GLU A 370 -0.70 -5.95 35.88
N GLU A 371 -0.74 -5.10 36.92
CA GLU A 371 -1.27 -3.74 36.83
C GLU A 371 -0.52 -2.91 35.76
N GLU A 372 -1.18 -1.90 35.18
CA GLU A 372 -0.55 -0.98 34.24
C GLU A 372 0.55 -0.18 34.97
N ILE A 373 1.81 -0.51 34.73
CA ILE A 373 2.94 0.19 35.33
C ILE A 373 3.08 1.56 34.66
N GLU A 374 3.23 2.61 35.46
CA GLU A 374 3.51 3.95 34.96
C GLU A 374 4.91 3.99 34.32
N ASP A 375 4.96 4.13 32.98
CA ASP A 375 6.22 4.29 32.25
C ASP A 375 6.90 5.60 32.69
N VAL A 376 8.04 5.50 33.38
CA VAL A 376 8.87 6.65 33.73
C VAL A 376 9.71 7.02 32.51
N ILE A 377 9.37 8.14 31.87
CA ILE A 377 10.09 8.65 30.69
C ILE A 377 11.07 9.73 31.13
N VAL A 378 12.35 9.51 30.88
CA VAL A 378 13.39 10.55 31.02
C VAL A 378 13.55 11.25 29.68
N VAL A 379 13.36 12.57 29.64
CA VAL A 379 13.48 13.35 28.41
C VAL A 379 14.95 13.61 28.10
N PRO A 380 15.48 13.16 26.95
CA PRO A 380 16.86 13.43 26.58
C PRO A 380 17.11 14.92 26.33
N GLU A 381 18.32 15.38 26.62
CA GLU A 381 18.75 16.74 26.31
C GLU A 381 18.66 16.99 24.78
N GLY A 382 18.01 18.08 24.38
CA GLY A 382 17.77 18.42 22.97
C GLY A 382 16.59 17.69 22.30
N ALA A 383 15.82 16.88 23.03
CA ALA A 383 14.62 16.21 22.50
C ALA A 383 13.39 17.14 22.38
N THR A 384 13.47 18.36 22.90
CA THR A 384 12.40 19.35 22.92
C THR A 384 12.75 20.59 22.12
N ASN A 385 11.73 21.31 21.64
CA ASN A 385 11.88 22.61 20.99
C ASN A 385 10.66 23.49 21.30
N GLU A 386 10.61 24.71 20.75
CA GLU A 386 9.52 25.67 20.99
C GLU A 386 8.11 25.15 20.63
N TYR A 387 8.02 24.12 19.77
CA TYR A 387 6.76 23.48 19.35
C TYR A 387 6.55 22.08 19.97
N TYR A 388 7.59 21.48 20.55
CA TYR A 388 7.58 20.13 21.10
C TYR A 388 8.12 20.14 22.54
N THR A 389 7.21 20.33 23.49
CA THR A 389 7.51 20.47 24.91
C THR A 389 7.89 19.12 25.54
N GLU A 390 8.53 19.19 26.71
CA GLU A 390 8.85 18.01 27.53
C GLU A 390 7.62 17.14 27.80
N GLN A 391 6.51 17.77 28.15
CA GLN A 391 5.22 17.09 28.37
C GLN A 391 4.76 16.34 27.11
N ARG A 392 4.85 16.97 25.93
CA ARG A 392 4.48 16.31 24.66
C ARG A 392 5.39 15.13 24.34
N TYR A 393 6.69 15.24 24.63
CA TYR A 393 7.64 14.14 24.48
C TYR A 393 7.25 12.97 25.38
N ILE A 394 7.01 13.22 26.67
CA ILE A 394 6.62 12.20 27.66
C ILE A 394 5.31 11.52 27.24
N GLU A 395 4.29 12.31 26.88
CA GLU A 395 2.99 11.78 26.43
C GLU A 395 3.13 10.93 25.17
N SER A 396 3.94 11.38 24.20
CA SER A 396 4.22 10.64 22.98
C SER A 396 4.91 9.31 23.27
N GLU A 397 5.97 9.30 24.08
CA GLU A 397 6.70 8.07 24.44
C GLU A 397 5.82 7.11 25.26
N LYS A 398 5.04 7.62 26.22
CA LYS A 398 4.04 6.80 26.95
C LYS A 398 3.04 6.18 25.97
N SER A 399 2.55 6.96 25.00
CA SER A 399 1.60 6.46 24.01
C SER A 399 2.20 5.41 23.08
N GLU A 400 3.45 5.60 22.63
CA GLU A 400 4.17 4.64 21.79
C GLU A 400 4.48 3.34 22.54
N ARG A 401 4.97 3.42 23.78
CA ARG A 401 5.20 2.22 24.62
C ARG A 401 3.90 1.49 24.89
N ARG A 402 2.82 2.22 25.21
CA ARG A 402 1.49 1.62 25.37
C ARG A 402 1.07 0.90 24.10
N ARG A 403 1.11 1.55 22.94
CA ARG A 403 0.76 0.94 21.64
C ARG A 403 1.65 -0.27 21.32
N GLY A 404 2.94 -0.19 21.58
CA GLY A 404 3.91 -1.27 21.34
C GLY A 404 3.59 -2.56 22.08
N ARG A 405 2.84 -2.49 23.19
CA ARG A 405 2.38 -3.68 23.95
C ARG A 405 1.15 -4.37 23.33
N TYR A 406 0.54 -3.76 22.33
CA TYR A 406 -0.58 -4.28 21.55
C TYR A 406 -0.12 -4.70 20.14
N GLU A 407 1.12 -4.38 19.75
CA GLU A 407 1.70 -4.77 18.47
C GLU A 407 2.53 -6.05 18.62
N PHE A 408 2.06 -7.10 17.95
CA PHE A 408 2.65 -8.42 17.91
C PHE A 408 3.41 -8.63 16.60
N MET A 409 4.53 -9.32 16.67
CA MET A 409 5.29 -9.73 15.50
C MET A 409 5.74 -11.18 15.63
N MET A 410 5.64 -11.92 14.52
CA MET A 410 6.14 -13.28 14.39
C MET A 410 6.98 -13.39 13.12
N ILE A 411 8.19 -13.92 13.23
CA ILE A 411 9.07 -14.23 12.10
C ILE A 411 9.38 -15.73 12.06
N VAL A 412 9.40 -16.34 10.88
CA VAL A 412 9.63 -17.77 10.69
C VAL A 412 10.96 -17.99 9.97
N TRP A 413 11.76 -18.96 10.43
CA TRP A 413 13.09 -19.27 9.89
C TRP A 413 13.43 -20.77 9.90
#